data_AF-A0A9D4SV78-F1
#
_entry.id   AF-A0A9D4SV78-F1
#
_cell.length_a   1.000
_cell.length_b   1.000
_cell.length_c   1.000
_cell.angle_alpha   90.00
_cell.angle_beta   90.00
_cell.angle_gamma   90.00
#
_symmetry.space_group_name_H-M   'P 1'
#
loop_
_entity.id
_entity.type
_entity.pdbx_description
1 polymer ?
#
loop_
_entity_poly.entity_id
_entity_poly.type
_entity_poly.pdbx_seq_one_letter_code
_entity_poly.pdbx_strand_id
1 'polypeptide(L)'
;MFGGLPPSRKRGLSVCGTARMEWQERSRFYKECLYQRIHVGVGACRASSLWKDCLRILDTMTECWWKHTLSGLRAIACKGAPAEANPVHTLGDLRLPSHVHHVLSQGLKFAVEPKISAPQLLAMVRKVADASQERDKDRCISEGVDILRRTKLPTSSLPIKRADLLCYQ
;
A
#
# COMPACT_ATOMS: atom_id res chain seq x y z
N MET A 1 5.01 22.05 -8.71
CA MET A 1 6.06 21.20 -8.11
C MET A 1 5.44 20.47 -6.93
N PHE A 2 5.28 19.15 -7.01
CA PHE A 2 4.68 18.38 -5.92
C PHE A 2 5.67 18.31 -4.76
N GLY A 3 5.35 18.98 -3.64
CA GLY A 3 6.08 18.85 -2.37
C GLY A 3 6.00 17.41 -1.89
N GLY A 4 7.05 16.65 -2.18
CA GLY A 4 7.14 15.22 -1.90
C GLY A 4 7.32 14.97 -0.43
N LEU A 5 6.23 14.77 0.30
CA LEU A 5 6.31 14.22 1.65
C LEU A 5 7.10 12.92 1.63
N PRO A 6 8.12 12.75 2.50
CA PRO A 6 8.89 11.53 2.53
C PRO A 6 7.95 10.35 2.81
N PRO A 7 7.97 9.30 1.97
CA PRO A 7 7.08 8.17 2.13
C PRO A 7 7.37 7.51 3.47
N SER A 8 6.36 7.40 4.31
CA SER A 8 6.51 6.68 5.58
C SER A 8 7.10 5.28 5.40
N ARG A 9 7.79 4.76 6.41
CA ARG A 9 8.39 3.42 6.39
C ARG A 9 7.43 2.31 5.92
N LYS A 10 6.15 2.36 6.32
CA LYS A 10 5.10 1.41 5.86
C LYS A 10 4.79 1.54 4.35
N ARG A 11 4.74 2.77 3.81
CA ARG A 11 4.61 2.99 2.35
C ARG A 11 5.87 2.56 1.61
N GLY A 12 7.06 2.83 2.15
CA GLY A 12 8.31 2.33 1.56
C GLY A 12 8.32 0.81 1.41
N LEU A 13 7.89 0.08 2.45
CA LEU A 13 7.73 -1.38 2.39
C LEU A 13 6.67 -1.83 1.38
N SER A 14 5.52 -1.15 1.32
CA SER A 14 4.47 -1.44 0.33
C SER A 14 4.96 -1.23 -1.10
N VAL A 15 5.65 -0.11 -1.36
CA VAL A 15 6.23 0.22 -2.67
C VAL A 15 7.32 -0.79 -3.06
N CYS A 16 8.16 -1.21 -2.11
CA CYS A 16 9.12 -2.31 -2.35
C CYS A 16 8.39 -3.62 -2.68
N GLY A 17 7.26 -3.88 -2.03
CA GLY A 17 6.41 -5.04 -2.32
C GLY A 17 5.86 -5.02 -3.74
N THR A 18 5.23 -3.92 -4.14
CA THR A 18 4.72 -3.73 -5.52
C THR A 18 5.83 -3.83 -6.55
N ALA A 19 6.94 -3.13 -6.34
CA ALA A 19 8.09 -3.18 -7.23
C ALA A 19 8.67 -4.60 -7.35
N ARG A 20 8.67 -5.38 -6.26
CA ARG A 20 9.09 -6.78 -6.31
C ARG A 20 8.15 -7.64 -7.15
N MET A 21 6.84 -7.44 -7.03
CA MET A 21 5.86 -8.19 -7.83
C MET A 21 6.00 -7.87 -9.32
N GLU A 22 6.08 -6.59 -9.69
CA GLU A 22 6.31 -6.18 -11.09
C GLU A 22 7.62 -6.74 -11.64
N TRP A 23 8.68 -6.73 -10.83
CA TRP A 23 9.97 -7.31 -11.22
C TRP A 23 9.87 -8.82 -11.47
N GLN A 24 9.17 -9.55 -10.60
CA GLN A 24 8.93 -10.99 -10.76
C GLN A 24 8.09 -11.31 -12.00
N GLU A 25 7.12 -10.46 -12.34
CA GLU A 25 6.31 -10.59 -13.55
C GLU A 25 7.16 -10.41 -14.81
N ARG A 26 7.98 -9.36 -14.86
CA ARG A 26 8.94 -9.15 -15.95
C ARG A 26 9.93 -10.31 -16.09
N SER A 27 10.44 -10.82 -14.96
CA SER A 27 11.34 -11.99 -14.96
C SER A 27 10.68 -13.23 -15.56
N ARG A 28 9.40 -13.49 -15.23
CA ARG A 28 8.62 -14.58 -15.85
C ARG A 28 8.48 -14.41 -17.35
N PHE A 29 8.11 -13.21 -17.80
CA PHE A 29 8.02 -12.91 -19.23
C PHE A 29 9.34 -13.15 -19.97
N TYR A 30 10.47 -12.67 -19.43
CA TYR A 30 11.78 -12.91 -20.04
C TYR A 30 12.16 -14.40 -20.09
N LYS A 31 11.83 -15.16 -19.04
CA LYS A 31 12.04 -16.61 -19.01
C LYS A 31 11.25 -17.31 -20.11
N GLU A 32 9.99 -16.94 -20.34
CA GLU A 32 9.17 -17.50 -21.41
C GLU A 32 9.75 -17.20 -22.80
N CYS A 33 10.14 -15.95 -23.06
CA CYS A 33 10.79 -15.57 -24.32
C CYS A 33 12.09 -16.35 -24.56
N LEU A 34 12.91 -16.52 -23.51
CA LEU A 34 14.18 -17.24 -23.60
C LEU A 34 13.95 -18.75 -23.81
N TYR A 35 12.94 -19.32 -23.15
CA TYR A 35 12.52 -20.70 -23.32
C TYR A 35 12.13 -21.00 -24.78
N GLN A 36 11.26 -20.16 -25.36
CA GLN A 36 10.84 -20.29 -26.76
C GLN A 36 12.05 -20.24 -27.70
N ARG A 37 12.96 -19.29 -27.48
CA ARG A 37 14.15 -19.11 -28.33
C ARG A 37 15.11 -20.30 -28.28
N ILE A 38 15.32 -20.88 -27.10
CA ILE A 38 16.19 -22.06 -26.94
C ILE A 38 15.57 -23.28 -27.62
N HIS A 39 14.27 -23.49 -27.44
CA HIS A 39 13.57 -24.65 -28.00
C HIS A 39 13.43 -24.61 -29.53
N VAL A 40 13.38 -23.41 -30.13
CA VAL A 40 13.34 -23.26 -31.59
C VAL A 40 14.73 -23.44 -32.24
N GLY A 41 15.81 -23.04 -31.55
CA GLY A 41 17.15 -23.03 -32.12
C GLY A 41 18.04 -24.24 -31.80
N VAL A 42 17.68 -25.05 -30.81
CA VAL A 42 18.56 -26.10 -30.27
C VAL A 42 17.82 -27.44 -30.20
N GLY A 43 18.48 -28.53 -30.63
CA GLY A 43 17.92 -29.88 -30.50
C GLY A 43 17.55 -30.24 -29.06
N ALA A 44 16.47 -31.01 -28.88
CA ALA A 44 15.81 -31.24 -27.59
C ALA A 44 16.74 -31.67 -26.44
N CYS A 45 17.75 -32.52 -26.71
CA CYS A 45 18.70 -32.97 -25.70
C CYS A 45 19.58 -31.83 -25.14
N ARG A 46 20.03 -30.89 -25.98
CA ARG A 46 20.88 -29.76 -25.56
C ARG A 46 20.06 -28.58 -25.02
N ALA A 47 18.80 -28.43 -25.47
CA ALA A 47 17.91 -27.38 -24.99
C ALA A 47 17.67 -27.46 -23.48
N SER A 48 17.49 -28.67 -22.93
CA SER A 48 17.21 -28.86 -21.50
C SER A 48 18.36 -28.44 -20.57
N SER A 49 19.60 -28.83 -20.89
CA SER A 49 20.78 -28.46 -20.09
C SER A 49 21.05 -26.96 -20.19
N LEU A 50 21.01 -26.41 -21.41
CA LEU A 50 21.21 -24.99 -21.66
C LEU A 50 20.17 -24.14 -20.92
N TRP A 51 18.90 -24.54 -20.95
CA TRP A 51 17.81 -23.87 -20.25
C TRP A 51 18.04 -23.84 -18.73
N LYS A 52 18.45 -24.95 -18.12
CA LYS A 52 18.75 -25.01 -16.68
C LYS A 52 19.90 -24.07 -16.28
N ASP A 53 20.94 -23.99 -17.11
CA ASP A 53 22.06 -23.09 -16.84
C ASP A 53 21.67 -21.62 -17.01
N CYS A 54 20.91 -21.29 -18.07
CA CYS A 54 20.35 -19.96 -18.26
C CYS A 54 19.44 -19.54 -17.10
N LEU A 55 18.56 -20.42 -16.62
CA LEU A 55 17.71 -20.15 -15.46
C LEU A 55 18.53 -19.84 -14.21
N ARG A 56 19.57 -20.63 -13.94
CA ARG A 56 20.45 -20.41 -12.77
C ARG A 56 21.13 -19.04 -12.84
N ILE A 57 21.63 -18.65 -14.01
CA ILE A 57 22.26 -17.35 -14.22
C ILE A 57 21.23 -16.22 -14.04
N LEU A 58 20.05 -16.33 -14.65
CA LEU A 58 18.99 -15.34 -14.54
C LEU A 58 18.52 -15.16 -13.10
N ASP A 59 18.29 -16.24 -12.35
CA ASP A 59 17.87 -16.17 -10.95
C ASP A 59 18.95 -15.51 -10.07
N THR A 60 20.22 -15.85 -10.30
CA THR A 60 21.34 -15.23 -9.58
C THR A 60 21.46 -13.73 -9.89
N MET A 61 21.40 -13.35 -11.17
CA MET A 61 21.48 -11.95 -11.59
C MET A 61 20.31 -11.13 -11.08
N THR A 62 19.08 -11.67 -11.18
CA THR A 62 17.87 -10.95 -10.76
C THR A 62 17.85 -10.72 -9.24
N GLU A 63 18.28 -11.68 -8.42
CA GLU A 63 18.39 -11.48 -6.97
C GLU A 63 19.52 -10.50 -6.61
N CYS A 64 20.68 -10.55 -7.30
CA CYS A 64 21.75 -9.57 -7.09
C CYS A 64 21.29 -8.14 -7.42
N TRP A 65 20.61 -7.96 -8.54
CA TRP A 65 20.09 -6.65 -8.95
C TRP A 65 19.01 -6.17 -7.99
N TRP A 66 18.09 -7.05 -7.57
CA TRP A 66 17.08 -6.71 -6.59
C TRP A 66 17.69 -6.23 -5.27
N LYS A 67 18.71 -6.93 -4.75
CA LYS A 67 19.43 -6.51 -3.54
C LYS A 67 20.08 -5.14 -3.68
N HIS A 68 20.67 -4.86 -4.84
CA HIS A 68 21.29 -3.57 -5.15
C HIS A 68 20.24 -2.43 -5.24
N THR A 69 19.14 -2.64 -5.94
CA THR A 69 18.04 -1.65 -6.00
C THR A 69 17.41 -1.43 -4.62
N LEU A 70 17.20 -2.51 -3.86
CA LEU A 70 16.60 -2.45 -2.53
C LEU A 70 17.46 -1.66 -1.54
N SER A 71 18.79 -1.76 -1.60
CA SER A 71 19.67 -0.97 -0.75
C SER A 71 19.54 0.53 -1.05
N GLY A 72 19.46 0.91 -2.33
CA GLY A 72 19.19 2.28 -2.75
C GLY A 72 17.82 2.80 -2.27
N LEU A 73 16.76 2.00 -2.44
CA LEU A 73 15.42 2.35 -1.96
C LEU A 73 15.36 2.52 -0.44
N ARG A 74 16.05 1.65 0.31
CA ARG A 74 16.15 1.76 1.77
C ARG A 74 16.92 3.00 2.22
N ALA A 75 18.01 3.35 1.52
CA ALA A 75 18.77 4.55 1.82
C ALA A 75 17.93 5.83 1.66
N ILE A 76 17.04 5.86 0.66
CA ILE A 76 16.10 6.97 0.46
C ILE A 76 15.02 6.97 1.57
N ALA A 77 14.45 5.81 1.90
CA ALA A 77 13.39 5.70 2.90
C ALA A 77 13.84 6.04 4.34
N CYS A 78 15.12 5.85 4.67
CA CYS A 78 15.66 6.14 6.01
C CYS A 78 16.04 7.61 6.22
N LYS A 79 16.16 8.43 5.16
CA LYS A 79 16.50 9.86 5.25
C LYS A 79 15.29 10.77 5.50
N GLY A 80 14.23 10.25 6.10
CA GLY A 80 13.10 11.07 6.53
C GLY A 80 13.55 12.02 7.65
N ALA A 81 13.91 13.25 7.29
CA ALA A 81 14.01 14.34 8.26
C ALA A 81 12.67 14.42 9.04
N PRO A 82 12.68 14.84 10.32
CA PRO A 82 11.44 15.12 11.03
C PRO A 82 10.63 16.07 10.14
N ALA A 83 9.46 15.62 9.70
CA ALA A 83 8.63 16.42 8.80
C ALA A 83 8.31 17.72 9.52
N GLU A 84 8.87 18.83 9.03
CA GLU A 84 8.38 20.16 9.40
C GLU A 84 6.86 20.14 9.20
N ALA A 85 6.12 20.58 10.21
CA ALA A 85 4.67 20.51 10.22
C ALA A 85 4.13 21.12 8.92
N ASN A 86 3.40 20.35 8.13
CA ASN A 86 2.87 20.89 6.88
C ASN A 86 1.87 22.00 7.22
N PRO A 87 1.98 23.18 6.59
CA PRO A 87 0.99 24.23 6.78
C PRO A 87 -0.37 23.70 6.29
N VAL A 88 -1.36 23.71 7.18
CA VAL A 88 -2.74 23.35 6.86
C VAL A 88 -3.42 24.63 6.37
N HIS A 89 -3.77 24.66 5.09
CA HIS A 89 -4.53 25.77 4.52
C HIS A 89 -6.02 25.45 4.57
N THR A 90 -6.80 26.32 5.23
CA THR A 90 -8.27 26.31 5.19
C THR A 90 -8.76 27.23 4.09
N LEU A 91 -9.76 26.79 3.33
CA LEU A 91 -10.42 27.67 2.35
C LEU A 91 -11.45 28.54 3.10
N GLY A 92 -11.25 29.86 3.09
CA GLY A 92 -12.10 30.85 3.77
C GLY A 92 -11.81 31.01 5.26
N ASP A 93 -12.69 31.74 5.97
CA ASP A 93 -12.54 32.11 7.39
C ASP A 93 -12.98 31.01 8.38
N LEU A 94 -12.86 29.74 7.97
CA LEU A 94 -13.20 28.59 8.81
C LEU A 94 -12.08 28.31 9.80
N ARG A 95 -12.34 28.54 11.09
CA ARG A 95 -11.42 28.15 12.17
C ARG A 95 -11.60 26.67 12.50
N LEU A 96 -10.57 25.88 12.20
CA LEU A 96 -10.50 24.48 12.62
C LEU A 96 -10.16 24.38 14.12
N PRO A 97 -10.77 23.45 14.87
CA PRO A 97 -10.31 23.12 16.21
C PRO A 97 -8.83 22.70 16.20
N SER A 98 -8.08 23.09 17.24
CA SER A 98 -6.63 22.85 17.34
C SER A 98 -6.25 21.38 17.17
N HIS A 99 -7.06 20.46 17.68
CA HIS A 99 -6.83 19.02 17.52
C HIS A 99 -6.96 18.56 16.05
N VAL A 100 -7.94 19.09 15.29
CA VAL A 100 -8.11 18.77 13.86
C VAL A 100 -6.96 19.35 13.06
N HIS A 101 -6.58 20.60 13.35
CA HIS A 101 -5.45 21.26 12.69
C HIS A 101 -4.15 20.49 12.94
N HIS A 102 -3.90 20.02 14.16
CA HIS A 102 -2.74 19.21 14.51
C HIS A 102 -2.73 17.84 13.78
N VAL A 103 -3.88 17.17 13.68
CA VAL A 103 -3.98 15.90 12.95
C VAL A 103 -3.75 16.10 11.44
N LEU A 104 -4.28 17.19 10.87
CA LEU A 104 -4.10 17.51 9.46
C LEU A 104 -2.66 17.95 9.13
N SER A 105 -1.96 18.64 10.04
CA SER A 105 -0.58 19.09 9.82
C SER A 105 0.44 17.95 9.81
N GLN A 106 0.14 16.85 10.50
CA GLN A 106 0.88 15.60 10.39
C GLN A 106 0.72 14.94 9.00
N GLY A 107 -0.24 15.40 8.20
CA GLY A 107 -0.54 14.95 6.84
C GLY A 107 -1.58 13.83 6.77
N LEU A 108 -2.09 13.56 5.57
CA LEU A 108 -3.15 12.56 5.27
C LEU A 108 -2.92 11.16 5.85
N LYS A 109 -1.69 10.84 6.26
CA LYS A 109 -1.35 9.55 6.87
C LYS A 109 -1.66 9.46 8.37
N PHE A 110 -2.03 10.58 8.99
CA PHE A 110 -2.49 10.68 10.36
C PHE A 110 -3.96 11.03 10.47
N ALA A 111 -4.68 11.12 9.34
CA ALA A 111 -6.13 10.94 9.34
C ALA A 111 -6.39 9.56 9.96
N VAL A 112 -6.64 9.56 11.27
CA VAL A 112 -6.94 8.36 12.03
C VAL A 112 -8.20 7.83 11.40
N GLU A 113 -8.09 6.66 10.76
CA GLU A 113 -9.26 5.95 10.27
C GLU A 113 -10.21 5.84 11.46
N PRO A 114 -11.42 6.43 11.38
CA PRO A 114 -12.31 6.50 12.52
C PRO A 114 -12.52 5.08 13.03
N LYS A 115 -12.42 4.88 14.35
CA LYS A 115 -12.67 3.57 14.97
C LYS A 115 -14.17 3.28 14.92
N ILE A 116 -14.63 2.88 13.74
CA ILE A 116 -16.01 2.51 13.49
C ILE A 116 -16.13 1.02 13.82
N SER A 117 -17.11 0.67 14.66
CA SER A 117 -17.36 -0.73 14.99
C SER A 117 -17.89 -1.49 13.76
N ALA A 118 -17.68 -2.81 13.70
CA ALA A 118 -18.20 -3.61 12.57
C ALA A 118 -19.72 -3.41 12.32
N PRO A 119 -20.59 -3.31 13.36
CA PRO A 119 -22.00 -2.96 13.16
C PRO A 119 -22.21 -1.58 12.53
N GLN A 120 -21.43 -0.58 12.94
CA GLN A 120 -21.54 0.77 12.37
C GLN A 120 -21.05 0.82 10.91
N LEU A 121 -20.01 0.06 10.55
CA LEU A 121 -19.55 -0.06 9.17
C LEU A 121 -20.62 -0.74 8.30
N LEU A 122 -21.25 -1.81 8.80
CA LEU A 122 -22.39 -2.44 8.11
C LEU A 122 -23.57 -1.47 7.93
N ALA A 123 -23.85 -0.64 8.93
CA ALA A 123 -24.87 0.41 8.83
C ALA A 123 -24.51 1.45 7.76
N MET A 124 -23.24 1.81 7.62
CA MET A 124 -22.77 2.68 6.53
C MET A 124 -22.93 2.03 5.15
N VAL A 125 -22.55 0.75 5.00
CA VAL A 125 -22.72 0.01 3.74
C VAL A 125 -24.20 0.00 3.32
N ARG A 126 -25.12 -0.24 4.27
CA ARG A 126 -26.57 -0.18 4.02
C ARG A 126 -27.01 1.21 3.58
N LYS A 127 -26.61 2.27 4.30
CA LYS A 127 -26.94 3.65 3.92
C LYS A 127 -26.45 4.02 2.52
N VAL A 128 -25.26 3.57 2.14
CA VAL A 128 -24.71 3.80 0.80
C VAL A 128 -25.51 3.03 -0.24
N ALA A 129 -25.84 1.77 0.02
CA ALA A 129 -26.68 0.97 -0.87
C ALA A 129 -28.08 1.60 -1.04
N ASP A 130 -28.70 2.06 0.04
CA ASP A 130 -30.01 2.71 0.01
C ASP A 130 -30.01 4.02 -0.80
N ALA A 131 -28.87 4.73 -0.84
CA ALA A 131 -28.67 5.93 -1.65
C ALA A 131 -28.30 5.65 -3.11
N SER A 132 -27.95 4.41 -3.46
CA SER A 132 -27.59 3.99 -4.82
C SER A 132 -28.82 3.65 -5.67
N GLN A 133 -28.64 3.62 -6.99
CA GLN A 133 -29.67 3.16 -7.92
C GLN A 133 -30.02 1.69 -7.67
N GLU A 134 -31.29 1.31 -7.88
CA GLU A 134 -31.82 -0.03 -7.56
C GLU A 134 -30.97 -1.16 -8.16
N ARG A 135 -30.52 -0.99 -9.41
CA ARG A 135 -29.67 -1.95 -10.13
C ARG A 135 -28.29 -2.17 -9.51
N ASP A 136 -27.79 -1.21 -8.75
CA ASP A 136 -26.44 -1.20 -8.19
C ASP A 136 -26.42 -1.56 -6.69
N LYS A 137 -27.59 -1.70 -6.05
CA LYS A 137 -27.70 -1.96 -4.61
C LYS A 137 -26.99 -3.25 -4.19
N ASP A 138 -27.27 -4.36 -4.89
CA ASP A 138 -26.67 -5.66 -4.60
C ASP A 138 -25.15 -5.64 -4.77
N ARG A 139 -24.68 -4.89 -5.77
CA ARG A 139 -23.25 -4.67 -6.00
C ARG A 139 -22.62 -3.85 -4.88
N CYS A 140 -23.24 -2.74 -4.46
CA CYS A 140 -22.76 -1.92 -3.35
C CYS A 140 -22.69 -2.70 -2.04
N ILE A 141 -23.70 -3.53 -1.75
CA ILE A 141 -23.72 -4.38 -0.55
C ILE A 141 -22.61 -5.43 -0.62
N SER A 142 -22.48 -6.14 -1.74
CA SER A 142 -21.48 -7.20 -1.87
C SER A 142 -20.04 -6.66 -1.80
N GLU A 143 -19.73 -5.55 -2.48
CA GLU A 143 -18.43 -4.89 -2.39
C GLU A 143 -18.17 -4.35 -0.97
N GLY A 144 -19.16 -3.71 -0.33
CA GLY A 144 -19.03 -3.20 1.03
C GLY A 144 -18.77 -4.30 2.06
N VAL A 145 -19.42 -5.45 1.94
CA VAL A 145 -19.19 -6.62 2.81
C VAL A 145 -17.83 -7.27 2.54
N ASP A 146 -17.40 -7.35 1.28
CA ASP A 146 -16.08 -7.90 0.94
C ASP A 146 -14.94 -7.04 1.52
N ILE A 147 -15.06 -5.71 1.47
CA ILE A 147 -14.14 -4.79 2.14
C ILE A 147 -14.11 -5.09 3.65
N LEU A 148 -15.26 -5.26 4.30
CA LEU A 148 -15.33 -5.57 5.73
C LEU A 148 -14.65 -6.89 6.09
N ARG A 149 -14.75 -7.91 5.22
CA ARG A 149 -14.08 -9.21 5.43
C ARG A 149 -12.56 -9.10 5.28
N ARG A 150 -12.09 -8.25 4.38
CA ARG A 150 -10.65 -8.01 4.14
C ARG A 150 -10.02 -7.14 5.22
N THR A 151 -10.79 -6.25 5.82
CA THR A 151 -10.34 -5.42 6.95
C THR A 151 -10.24 -6.29 8.20
N LYS A 152 -9.05 -6.84 8.46
CA LYS A 152 -8.77 -7.55 9.71
C LYS A 152 -9.06 -6.61 10.87
N LEU A 153 -10.07 -6.94 11.68
CA LEU A 153 -10.36 -6.23 12.92
C LEU A 153 -9.06 -6.11 13.71
N PRO A 154 -8.63 -4.90 14.11
CA PRO A 154 -7.44 -4.74 14.91
C PRO A 154 -7.63 -5.50 16.23
N THR A 155 -6.98 -6.65 16.35
CA THR A 155 -7.04 -7.52 17.53
C THR A 155 -6.35 -6.88 18.73
N SER A 156 -5.53 -5.85 18.50
CA SER A 156 -4.87 -5.09 19.56
C SER A 156 -5.74 -3.92 20.01
N SER A 157 -6.19 -3.98 21.26
CA SER A 157 -6.48 -2.78 22.03
C SER A 157 -5.16 -2.00 22.16
N LEU A 158 -4.91 -1.05 21.25
CA LEU A 158 -3.86 -0.07 21.48
C LEU A 158 -4.14 0.63 22.83
N PRO A 159 -3.12 0.92 23.63
CA PRO A 159 -3.26 1.63 24.89
C PRO A 159 -3.56 3.10 24.57
N ILE A 160 -4.79 3.38 24.16
CA ILE A 160 -5.31 4.74 24.18
C ILE A 160 -5.60 5.01 25.65
N LYS A 161 -4.63 5.61 26.35
CA LYS A 161 -4.97 6.45 27.50
C LYS A 161 -5.98 7.44 26.98
N ARG A 162 -7.25 7.31 27.41
CA ARG A 162 -8.25 8.34 27.18
C ARG A 162 -7.59 9.64 27.63
N ALA A 163 -7.52 10.63 26.76
CA ALA A 163 -7.26 11.97 27.22
C ALA A 163 -8.40 12.25 28.19
N ASP A 164 -8.09 12.30 29.48
CA ASP A 164 -9.05 12.65 30.49
C ASP A 164 -9.64 13.99 30.05
N LEU A 165 -10.96 13.97 29.84
CA LEU A 165 -11.76 15.17 29.71
C LEU A 165 -11.55 15.93 31.02
N LEU A 166 -10.54 16.80 31.05
CA LEU A 166 -10.46 17.86 32.02
C LEU A 166 -11.70 18.72 31.80
N CYS A 167 -12.71 18.45 32.62
CA CYS A 167 -13.83 19.34 32.86
C CYS A 167 -13.23 20.72 33.15
N TYR A 168 -13.41 21.65 32.21
CA TYR A 168 -13.33 23.07 32.51
C TYR A 168 -14.43 23.38 33.53
N GLN A 169 -14.04 23.68 34.76
CA GLN A 169 -14.84 24.45 35.72
C GLN A 169 -14.64 25.94 35.45
#